data_AF-A0A352R246-F1
#
_entry.id   AF-A0A352R246-F1
#
_cell.length_a   1.000
_cell.length_b   1.000
_cell.length_c   1.000
_cell.angle_alpha   90.00
_cell.angle_beta   90.00
_cell.angle_gamma   90.00
#
_symmetry.space_group_name_H-M   'P 1'
#
loop_
_entity.id
_entity.type
_entity.pdbx_description
1 polymer ?
#
loop_
_entity_poly.entity_id
_entity_poly.type
_entity_poly.pdbx_seq_one_letter_code
_entity_poly.pdbx_strand_id
1 'polypeptide(L)'
;MVVASSAYASKDVYADYPVTLQGYTGDKQTSVSYGGQMARHALHNSLKKIIAKGADAEQMTVYFSGKDAERVIIDPVSKEGFPVKQSLVAELSAGKNLSEKTYSGTILGFPGNMTGVEVLEFMLDQASNTATGFDPLTGYDYIQLVSKFAMGAVFYSQAVDNYLDEKLEAGNKPNSRPYKDGAAYTGKEHAWDEAFGYFGAPAHTLTLTAEDVYNIAKQKPAGLAKADYNGDGVVDLKTEMAY
;
A
#
# COMPACT_ATOMS: atom_id res chain seq x y z
N MET A 1 -12.52 -18.86 -33.13
CA MET A 1 -12.75 -17.49 -32.66
C MET A 1 -13.41 -17.60 -31.29
N VAL A 2 -12.60 -17.55 -30.23
CA VAL A 2 -13.14 -17.58 -28.85
C VAL A 2 -13.66 -16.18 -28.58
N VAL A 3 -14.98 -16.03 -28.55
CA VAL A 3 -15.62 -14.79 -28.11
C VAL A 3 -15.35 -14.71 -26.61
N ALA A 4 -14.40 -13.87 -26.23
CA ALA A 4 -14.25 -13.46 -24.84
C ALA A 4 -15.56 -12.76 -24.47
N SER A 5 -16.39 -13.45 -23.68
CA SER A 5 -17.53 -12.84 -23.02
C SER A 5 -16.98 -11.71 -22.14
N SER A 6 -17.18 -10.48 -22.59
CA SER A 6 -16.93 -9.28 -21.80
C SER A 6 -17.76 -9.42 -20.53
N ALA A 7 -17.09 -9.55 -19.37
CA ALA A 7 -17.77 -9.42 -18.10
C ALA A 7 -18.46 -8.05 -18.09
N TYR A 8 -19.78 -8.04 -17.94
CA TYR A 8 -20.56 -6.82 -17.80
C TYR A 8 -20.31 -6.24 -16.40
N ALA A 9 -19.19 -5.53 -16.26
CA ALA A 9 -18.74 -4.83 -15.08
C ALA A 9 -19.30 -3.39 -15.07
N SER A 10 -20.58 -3.23 -14.74
CA SER A 10 -21.21 -1.90 -14.74
C SER A 10 -20.90 -1.15 -13.44
N LYS A 11 -20.09 -0.08 -13.51
CA LYS A 11 -19.81 0.89 -12.42
C LYS A 11 -18.98 0.35 -11.23
N ASP A 12 -18.06 -0.59 -11.47
CA ASP A 12 -17.32 -1.28 -10.41
C ASP A 12 -16.18 -0.43 -9.81
N VAL A 13 -16.51 0.28 -8.73
CA VAL A 13 -15.56 0.99 -7.86
C VAL A 13 -15.52 0.25 -6.53
N TYR A 14 -14.32 -0.13 -6.10
CA TYR A 14 -14.09 -0.73 -4.79
C TYR A 14 -14.01 0.33 -3.67
N ALA A 15 -15.09 1.10 -3.54
CA ALA A 15 -15.27 2.15 -2.54
C ALA A 15 -16.75 2.20 -2.11
N ASP A 16 -17.00 2.77 -0.93
CA ASP A 16 -18.35 3.14 -0.47
C ASP A 16 -19.39 2.00 -0.43
N TYR A 17 -18.94 0.74 -0.29
CA TYR A 17 -19.88 -0.36 -0.01
C TYR A 17 -20.61 -0.10 1.30
N PRO A 18 -21.95 -0.15 1.31
CA PRO A 18 -22.74 0.19 2.49
C PRO A 18 -22.46 -0.80 3.63
N VAL A 19 -22.60 -0.33 4.87
CA VAL A 19 -22.50 -1.21 6.04
C VAL A 19 -23.59 -2.28 5.98
N THR A 20 -23.19 -3.55 5.88
CA THR A 20 -24.09 -4.71 5.87
C THR A 20 -24.14 -5.46 7.20
N LEU A 21 -23.34 -5.04 8.17
CA LEU A 21 -23.23 -5.69 9.48
C LEU A 21 -24.56 -5.58 10.26
N GLN A 22 -25.17 -6.73 10.53
CA GLN A 22 -26.43 -6.80 11.27
C GLN A 22 -26.28 -6.21 12.68
N GLY A 23 -27.20 -5.29 13.02
CA GLY A 23 -27.23 -4.66 14.34
C GLY A 23 -26.19 -3.57 14.56
N TYR A 24 -25.50 -3.10 13.50
CA TYR A 24 -24.64 -1.93 13.61
C TYR A 24 -25.46 -0.67 13.90
N THR A 25 -25.09 0.07 14.94
CA THR A 25 -25.77 1.30 15.38
C THR A 25 -24.85 2.52 15.37
N GLY A 26 -23.68 2.43 14.73
CA GLY A 26 -22.75 3.56 14.61
C GLY A 26 -23.10 4.48 13.44
N ASP A 27 -22.22 5.45 13.18
CA ASP A 27 -22.41 6.52 12.20
C ASP A 27 -21.77 6.25 10.83
N LYS A 28 -20.97 5.18 10.71
CA LYS A 28 -20.27 4.83 9.46
C LYS A 28 -21.26 4.46 8.36
N GLN A 29 -21.02 5.01 7.18
CA GLN A 29 -21.81 4.74 5.98
C GLN A 29 -21.21 3.64 5.09
N THR A 30 -19.92 3.35 5.26
CA THR A 30 -19.19 2.34 4.50
C THR A 30 -18.49 1.34 5.41
N SER A 31 -18.46 0.07 4.99
CA SER A 31 -17.69 -0.99 5.65
C SER A 31 -16.23 -1.06 5.17
N VAL A 32 -15.92 -0.44 4.02
CA VAL A 32 -14.61 -0.51 3.36
C VAL A 32 -13.51 0.16 4.18
N SER A 33 -12.48 -0.60 4.56
CA SER A 33 -11.40 -0.13 5.42
C SER A 33 -10.03 -0.73 5.11
N TYR A 34 -9.25 -0.04 4.27
CA TYR A 34 -7.86 -0.43 3.91
C TYR A 34 -6.84 0.72 3.95
N GLY A 35 -7.12 1.80 4.68
CA GLY A 35 -6.21 2.97 4.77
C GLY A 35 -4.83 2.63 5.33
N GLY A 36 -4.73 1.59 6.17
CA GLY A 36 -3.46 1.11 6.71
C GLY A 36 -2.51 0.56 5.65
N GLN A 37 -3.04 0.04 4.54
CA GLN A 37 -2.26 -0.47 3.42
C GLN A 37 -1.77 0.68 2.55
N MET A 38 -2.64 1.65 2.28
CA MET A 38 -2.29 2.86 1.51
C MET A 38 -1.18 3.64 2.20
N ALA A 39 -1.25 3.78 3.53
CA ALA A 39 -0.18 4.35 4.33
C ALA A 39 1.17 3.64 4.12
N ARG A 40 1.18 2.31 3.98
CA ARG A 40 2.41 1.53 3.76
C ARG A 40 2.93 1.63 2.34
N HIS A 41 2.06 1.70 1.35
CA HIS A 41 2.47 1.99 -0.03
C HIS A 41 3.11 3.39 -0.14
N ALA A 42 2.51 4.40 0.50
CA ALA A 42 3.09 5.73 0.59
C ALA A 42 4.43 5.74 1.33
N LEU A 43 4.57 4.98 2.43
CA LEU A 43 5.85 4.82 3.14
C LEU A 43 6.92 4.16 2.25
N HIS A 44 6.58 3.11 1.50
CA HIS A 44 7.51 2.44 0.59
C HIS A 44 7.96 3.36 -0.56
N ASN A 45 7.04 4.09 -1.19
CA ASN A 45 7.38 5.04 -2.25
C ASN A 45 8.22 6.21 -1.70
N SER A 46 7.88 6.70 -0.51
CA SER A 46 8.68 7.70 0.20
C SER A 46 10.08 7.19 0.52
N LEU A 47 10.21 5.95 1.02
CA LEU A 47 11.50 5.31 1.32
C LEU A 47 12.40 5.20 0.09
N LYS A 48 11.83 4.87 -1.07
CA LYS A 48 12.56 4.87 -2.35
C LYS A 48 13.09 6.26 -2.72
N LYS A 49 12.33 7.32 -2.48
CA LYS A 49 12.80 8.69 -2.71
C LYS A 49 13.87 9.12 -1.72
N ILE A 50 13.78 8.69 -0.46
CA ILE A 50 14.80 8.95 0.56
C ILE A 50 16.12 8.34 0.10
N ILE A 51 16.11 7.04 -0.24
CA ILE A 51 17.30 6.35 -0.74
C ILE A 51 17.88 7.06 -1.98
N ALA A 52 17.02 7.46 -2.93
CA ALA A 52 17.46 8.14 -4.15
C ALA A 52 18.08 9.53 -3.89
N LYS A 53 17.77 10.18 -2.77
CA LYS A 53 18.33 11.48 -2.37
C LYS A 53 19.65 11.35 -1.59
N GLY A 54 20.04 10.13 -1.21
CA GLY A 54 21.31 9.82 -0.58
C GLY A 54 21.22 9.51 0.91
N ALA A 55 22.40 9.41 1.51
CA ALA A 55 22.72 8.87 2.84
C ALA A 55 21.99 9.53 4.04
N ASP A 56 20.70 9.24 4.23
CA ASP A 56 19.94 9.62 5.43
C ASP A 56 19.39 8.36 6.14
N ALA A 57 20.27 7.68 6.89
CA ALA A 57 19.94 6.45 7.62
C ALA A 57 18.83 6.65 8.66
N GLU A 58 18.84 7.81 9.34
CA GLU A 58 17.84 8.16 10.34
C GLU A 58 16.47 8.32 9.70
N GLN A 59 16.37 9.05 8.59
CA GLN A 59 15.12 9.19 7.85
C GLN A 59 14.65 7.87 7.24
N MET A 60 15.56 7.04 6.71
CA MET A 60 15.20 5.68 6.26
C MET A 60 14.58 4.85 7.40
N THR A 61 15.16 4.92 8.59
CA THR A 61 14.61 4.26 9.80
C THR A 61 13.24 4.80 10.17
N VAL A 62 13.06 6.12 10.17
CA VAL A 62 11.77 6.78 10.45
C VAL A 62 10.68 6.29 9.49
N TYR A 63 10.98 6.12 8.21
CA TYR A 63 9.98 5.67 7.21
C TYR A 63 9.82 4.15 7.15
N PHE A 64 10.80 3.39 7.64
CA PHE A 64 10.70 1.94 7.74
C PHE A 64 9.94 1.49 8.99
N SER A 65 10.24 2.05 10.16
CA SER A 65 9.78 1.55 11.47
C SER A 65 9.06 2.59 12.34
N GLY A 66 9.20 3.90 12.06
CA GLY A 66 8.62 4.98 12.86
C GLY A 66 7.08 5.00 12.87
N LYS A 67 6.48 5.61 13.91
CA LYS A 67 5.01 5.64 14.13
C LYS A 67 4.39 7.02 14.35
N ASP A 68 5.20 8.06 14.54
CA ASP A 68 4.81 9.48 14.64
C ASP A 68 3.78 9.93 13.60
N ALA A 69 2.88 10.82 13.99
CA ALA A 69 1.79 11.28 13.13
C ALA A 69 2.25 12.32 12.09
N GLU A 70 3.38 12.96 12.35
CA GLU A 70 3.95 14.08 11.62
C GLU A 70 4.79 13.64 10.41
N ARG A 71 4.90 12.33 10.13
CA ARG A 71 5.58 11.84 8.92
C ARG A 71 4.88 12.37 7.67
N VAL A 72 5.58 13.23 6.94
CA VAL A 72 5.17 13.75 5.64
C VAL A 72 5.21 12.63 4.61
N ILE A 73 4.31 12.66 3.62
CA ILE A 73 4.42 11.79 2.46
C ILE A 73 5.45 12.42 1.51
N ILE A 74 6.56 11.73 1.25
CA ILE A 74 7.60 12.20 0.32
C ILE A 74 7.25 11.82 -1.13
N ASP A 75 6.54 10.70 -1.29
CA ASP A 75 6.01 10.23 -2.57
C ASP A 75 4.80 9.31 -2.32
N PRO A 76 3.69 9.50 -3.05
CA PRO A 76 3.43 10.57 -4.02
C PRO A 76 3.11 11.93 -3.37
N VAL A 77 3.54 13.02 -4.00
CA VAL A 77 3.22 14.41 -3.60
C VAL A 77 2.62 15.19 -4.77
N SER A 78 1.87 16.26 -4.47
CA SER A 78 1.34 17.17 -5.48
C SER A 78 2.43 17.71 -6.40
N LYS A 79 2.16 17.72 -7.71
CA LYS A 79 2.97 18.39 -8.72
C LYS A 79 2.10 18.98 -9.82
N GLU A 80 2.70 19.74 -10.73
CA GLU A 80 1.99 20.37 -11.83
C GLU A 80 1.16 19.35 -12.62
N GLY A 81 -0.15 19.61 -12.74
CA GLY A 81 -1.10 18.73 -13.43
C GLY A 81 -1.47 17.45 -12.68
N PHE A 82 -1.01 17.25 -11.44
CA PHE A 82 -1.37 16.10 -10.61
C PHE A 82 -1.39 16.48 -9.12
N PRO A 83 -2.42 17.22 -8.65
CA PRO A 83 -2.61 17.51 -7.24
C PRO A 83 -3.01 16.26 -6.46
N VAL A 84 -2.51 16.16 -5.23
CA VAL A 84 -2.72 15.04 -4.30
C VAL A 84 -3.33 15.57 -3.01
N LYS A 85 -4.30 14.85 -2.45
CA LYS A 85 -5.10 15.28 -1.30
C LYS A 85 -4.36 15.16 0.04
N GLN A 86 -3.75 14.01 0.31
CA GLN A 86 -3.04 13.75 1.57
C GLN A 86 -1.58 14.20 1.50
N SER A 87 -1.10 14.76 2.60
CA SER A 87 0.28 15.23 2.79
C SER A 87 0.99 14.54 3.96
N LEU A 88 0.25 13.92 4.89
CA LEU A 88 0.79 13.19 6.04
C LEU A 88 0.37 11.72 5.99
N VAL A 89 1.26 10.83 6.43
CA VAL A 89 0.97 9.38 6.52
C VAL A 89 -0.21 9.11 7.47
N ALA A 90 -0.36 9.92 8.53
CA ALA A 90 -1.45 9.78 9.50
C ALA A 90 -2.84 10.09 8.92
N GLU A 91 -2.94 10.88 7.85
CA GLU A 91 -4.21 11.15 7.13
C GLU A 91 -4.71 9.89 6.40
N LEU A 92 -3.80 9.00 5.98
CA LEU A 92 -4.15 7.69 5.45
C LEU A 92 -4.45 6.71 6.58
N SER A 93 -3.52 6.57 7.52
CA SER A 93 -3.71 5.80 8.74
C SER A 93 -2.57 6.05 9.74
N ALA A 94 -2.91 6.50 10.95
CA ALA A 94 -1.94 6.75 12.01
C ALA A 94 -1.22 5.46 12.49
N GLY A 95 0.03 5.63 12.94
CA GLY A 95 0.80 4.57 13.60
C GLY A 95 1.21 3.41 12.70
N LYS A 96 1.18 3.57 11.37
CA LYS A 96 1.61 2.53 10.42
C LYS A 96 3.09 2.68 10.08
N ASN A 97 3.73 1.53 9.90
CA ASN A 97 5.09 1.36 9.44
C ASN A 97 5.17 0.12 8.52
N LEU A 98 6.34 -0.09 7.89
CA LEU A 98 6.61 -1.26 7.07
C LEU A 98 7.10 -2.44 7.91
N SER A 99 7.97 -2.20 8.88
CA SER A 99 8.67 -3.25 9.64
C SER A 99 7.72 -4.25 10.32
N GLU A 100 6.60 -3.80 10.89
CA GLU A 100 5.62 -4.70 11.55
C GLU A 100 4.80 -5.55 10.57
N LYS A 101 4.92 -5.29 9.28
CA LYS A 101 4.23 -6.01 8.20
C LYS A 101 5.19 -6.68 7.23
N THR A 102 6.48 -6.57 7.45
CA THR A 102 7.46 -7.37 6.75
C THR A 102 7.40 -8.79 7.30
N TYR A 103 7.48 -9.77 6.39
CA TYR A 103 7.60 -11.18 6.71
C TYR A 103 8.69 -11.41 7.78
N SER A 104 8.29 -12.03 8.89
CA SER A 104 9.14 -12.22 10.07
C SER A 104 9.94 -13.52 10.04
N GLY A 105 9.68 -14.41 9.08
CA GLY A 105 10.43 -15.65 8.94
C GLY A 105 11.79 -15.43 8.26
N THR A 106 12.66 -16.43 8.41
CA THR A 106 13.96 -16.47 7.74
C THR A 106 13.82 -16.49 6.21
N ILE A 107 14.64 -15.70 5.53
CA ILE A 107 14.76 -15.73 4.07
C ILE A 107 15.78 -16.79 3.68
N LEU A 108 15.29 -17.96 3.29
CA LEU A 108 16.13 -19.05 2.82
C LEU A 108 16.94 -18.60 1.60
N GLY A 109 18.27 -18.68 1.71
CA GLY A 109 19.20 -18.26 0.66
C GLY A 109 19.80 -16.86 0.86
N PHE A 110 19.33 -16.08 1.85
CA PHE A 110 20.05 -14.88 2.28
C PHE A 110 21.17 -15.25 3.27
N PRO A 111 22.41 -14.73 3.10
CA PRO A 111 23.50 -15.01 4.03
C PRO A 111 23.13 -14.68 5.48
N GLY A 112 23.54 -15.54 6.41
CA GLY A 112 23.34 -15.30 7.85
C GLY A 112 21.96 -15.62 8.40
N ASN A 113 21.07 -16.27 7.63
CA ASN A 113 19.71 -16.66 8.08
C ASN A 113 18.85 -15.47 8.56
N MET A 114 19.04 -14.31 7.95
CA MET A 114 18.29 -13.10 8.26
C MET A 114 16.78 -13.29 7.99
N THR A 115 15.97 -12.74 8.87
CA THR A 115 14.52 -12.57 8.68
C THR A 115 14.22 -11.53 7.61
N GLY A 116 12.99 -11.49 7.09
CA GLY A 116 12.62 -10.46 6.10
C GLY A 116 12.80 -9.03 6.62
N VAL A 117 12.54 -8.80 7.92
CA VAL A 117 12.79 -7.51 8.58
C VAL A 117 14.29 -7.19 8.53
N GLU A 118 15.13 -8.11 9.00
CA GLU A 118 16.58 -7.91 9.04
C GLU A 118 17.17 -7.71 7.64
N VAL A 119 16.66 -8.39 6.61
CA VAL A 119 17.10 -8.17 5.21
C VAL A 119 16.82 -6.74 4.75
N LEU A 120 15.64 -6.19 5.05
CA LEU A 120 15.34 -4.79 4.72
C LEU A 120 16.20 -3.82 5.52
N GLU A 121 16.41 -4.05 6.81
CA GLU A 121 17.29 -3.24 7.65
C GLU A 121 18.73 -3.25 7.11
N PHE A 122 19.24 -4.42 6.73
CA PHE A 122 20.54 -4.56 6.09
C PHE A 122 20.61 -3.79 4.77
N MET A 123 19.62 -3.92 3.89
CA MET A 123 19.61 -3.18 2.63
C MET A 123 19.54 -1.68 2.83
N LEU A 124 18.82 -1.20 3.85
CA LEU A 124 18.74 0.23 4.20
C LEU A 124 20.06 0.74 4.79
N ASP A 125 20.71 -0.03 5.66
CA ASP A 125 22.06 0.26 6.15
C ASP A 125 23.03 0.41 4.98
N GLN A 126 23.04 -0.55 4.05
CA GLN A 126 23.89 -0.48 2.87
C GLN A 126 23.51 0.70 1.95
N ALA A 127 22.22 0.97 1.76
CA ALA A 127 21.74 2.12 1.00
C ALA A 127 22.25 3.45 1.57
N SER A 128 22.30 3.55 2.90
CA SER A 128 22.79 4.74 3.61
C SER A 128 24.27 5.02 3.37
N ASN A 129 25.04 4.03 2.89
CA ASN A 129 26.44 4.21 2.51
C ASN A 129 26.61 4.67 1.04
N THR A 130 25.51 5.02 0.35
CA THR A 130 25.53 5.45 -1.04
C THR A 130 25.00 6.88 -1.21
N ALA A 131 25.52 7.60 -2.21
CA ALA A 131 25.08 8.97 -2.49
C ALA A 131 23.73 9.04 -3.21
N THR A 132 23.32 7.98 -3.92
CA THR A 132 22.12 7.97 -4.79
C THR A 132 21.33 6.66 -4.72
N GLY A 133 21.62 5.79 -3.75
CA GLY A 133 21.08 4.43 -3.72
C GLY A 133 21.83 3.45 -4.64
N PHE A 134 22.67 3.92 -5.56
CA PHE A 134 23.48 3.07 -6.42
C PHE A 134 24.91 2.96 -5.88
N ASP A 135 25.37 1.72 -5.69
CA ASP A 135 26.76 1.40 -5.35
C ASP A 135 27.52 0.97 -6.62
N PRO A 136 28.47 1.80 -7.13
CA PRO A 136 29.23 1.49 -8.33
C PRO A 136 30.27 0.38 -8.13
N LEU A 137 30.64 0.04 -6.89
CA LEU A 137 31.64 -1.01 -6.62
C LEU A 137 31.02 -2.41 -6.73
N THR A 138 29.80 -2.57 -6.25
CA THR A 138 29.07 -3.85 -6.29
C THR A 138 28.08 -3.94 -7.45
N GLY A 139 27.66 -2.79 -8.02
CA GLY A 139 26.60 -2.70 -9.02
C GLY A 139 25.19 -2.77 -8.43
N TYR A 140 25.05 -2.70 -7.11
CA TYR A 140 23.76 -2.77 -6.43
C TYR A 140 22.99 -1.45 -6.52
N ASP A 141 21.73 -1.55 -6.94
CA ASP A 141 20.76 -0.46 -6.89
C ASP A 141 19.84 -0.71 -5.68
N TYR A 142 20.15 -0.09 -4.55
CA TYR A 142 19.40 -0.25 -3.32
C TYR A 142 17.98 0.33 -3.38
N ILE A 143 17.70 1.30 -4.27
CA ILE A 143 16.32 1.75 -4.53
C ILE A 143 15.51 0.56 -5.06
N GLN A 144 16.08 -0.18 -6.01
CA GLN A 144 15.43 -1.34 -6.62
C GLN A 144 15.40 -2.56 -5.69
N LEU A 145 16.50 -2.84 -4.98
CA LEU A 145 16.58 -3.99 -4.07
C LEU A 145 15.58 -3.84 -2.92
N VAL A 146 15.59 -2.70 -2.22
CA VAL A 146 14.62 -2.42 -1.15
C VAL A 146 13.20 -2.48 -1.69
N SER A 147 12.94 -1.86 -2.85
CA SER A 147 11.59 -1.83 -3.42
C SER A 147 11.08 -3.23 -3.77
N LYS A 148 11.84 -4.01 -4.53
CA LYS A 148 11.42 -5.34 -4.99
C LYS A 148 11.32 -6.33 -3.84
N PHE A 149 12.24 -6.25 -2.88
CA PHE A 149 12.17 -7.08 -1.69
C PHE A 149 10.94 -6.73 -0.85
N ALA A 150 10.66 -5.46 -0.59
CA ALA A 150 9.46 -5.03 0.12
C ALA A 150 8.16 -5.41 -0.60
N MET A 151 8.13 -5.36 -1.94
CA MET A 151 6.97 -5.84 -2.71
C MET A 151 6.63 -7.30 -2.41
N GLY A 152 7.65 -8.16 -2.27
CA GLY A 152 7.44 -9.57 -1.89
C GLY A 152 7.18 -9.76 -0.39
N ALA A 153 8.09 -9.25 0.45
CA ALA A 153 8.13 -9.51 1.88
C ALA A 153 7.09 -8.72 2.69
N VAL A 154 6.58 -7.60 2.16
CA VAL A 154 5.54 -6.80 2.80
C VAL A 154 4.22 -7.00 2.05
N PHE A 155 4.14 -6.54 0.80
CA PHE A 155 2.84 -6.40 0.15
C PHE A 155 2.26 -7.74 -0.31
N TYR A 156 3.02 -8.53 -1.05
CA TYR A 156 2.56 -9.83 -1.55
C TYR A 156 2.33 -10.82 -0.41
N SER A 157 3.28 -10.95 0.53
CA SER A 157 3.12 -11.81 1.71
C SER A 157 1.90 -11.41 2.54
N GLN A 158 1.70 -10.11 2.80
CA GLN A 158 0.52 -9.69 3.54
C GLN A 158 -0.78 -9.94 2.77
N ALA A 159 -0.83 -9.64 1.47
CA ALA A 159 -2.03 -9.85 0.67
C ALA A 159 -2.40 -11.33 0.59
N VAL A 160 -1.46 -12.16 0.15
CA VAL A 160 -1.74 -13.55 -0.25
C VAL A 160 -1.68 -14.51 0.93
N ASP A 161 -0.55 -14.55 1.63
CA ASP A 161 -0.28 -15.53 2.69
C ASP A 161 -1.03 -15.17 3.98
N ASN A 162 -1.01 -13.90 4.39
CA ASN A 162 -1.68 -13.49 5.63
C ASN A 162 -3.20 -13.30 5.44
N TYR A 163 -3.60 -12.43 4.51
CA TYR A 163 -5.01 -12.04 4.40
C TYR A 163 -5.87 -13.00 3.60
N LEU A 164 -5.44 -13.39 2.39
CA LEU A 164 -6.22 -14.26 1.50
C LEU A 164 -6.13 -15.75 1.84
N ASP A 165 -5.13 -16.17 2.61
CA ASP A 165 -5.01 -17.55 3.11
C ASP A 165 -5.42 -17.61 4.59
N GLU A 166 -4.53 -17.31 5.54
CA GLU A 166 -4.76 -17.51 6.98
C GLU A 166 -6.01 -16.79 7.55
N LYS A 167 -6.28 -15.56 7.12
CA LYS A 167 -7.42 -14.78 7.63
C LYS A 167 -8.72 -15.02 6.90
N LEU A 168 -8.68 -15.58 5.70
CA LEU A 168 -9.88 -16.02 5.00
C LEU A 168 -10.33 -17.43 5.42
N GLU A 169 -9.49 -18.22 6.10
CA GLU A 169 -9.89 -19.50 6.69
C GLU A 169 -11.18 -19.43 7.52
N ALA A 170 -12.04 -20.44 7.40
CA ALA A 170 -13.38 -20.44 8.00
C ALA A 170 -13.40 -20.23 9.53
N GLY A 171 -12.37 -20.69 10.24
CA GLY A 171 -12.25 -20.56 11.69
C GLY A 171 -11.79 -19.18 12.18
N ASN A 172 -11.20 -18.37 11.30
CA ASN A 172 -10.68 -17.05 11.64
C ASN A 172 -11.74 -15.97 11.40
N LYS A 173 -12.10 -15.21 12.44
CA LYS A 173 -13.01 -14.04 12.40
C LYS A 173 -14.18 -14.18 11.37
N PRO A 174 -15.34 -14.71 11.77
CA PRO A 174 -16.42 -15.06 10.84
C PRO A 174 -17.15 -13.83 10.27
N ASN A 175 -17.92 -14.06 9.20
CA ASN A 175 -18.71 -13.03 8.54
C ASN A 175 -20.00 -12.62 9.31
N SER A 176 -20.35 -13.34 10.37
CA SER A 176 -21.62 -13.15 11.09
C SER A 176 -21.54 -12.19 12.29
N ARG A 177 -20.38 -11.58 12.54
CA ARG A 177 -20.16 -10.68 13.68
C ARG A 177 -19.15 -9.60 13.33
N PRO A 178 -19.13 -8.46 14.05
CA PRO A 178 -18.13 -7.44 13.84
C PRO A 178 -16.71 -7.98 14.02
N TYR A 179 -15.74 -7.42 13.29
CA TYR A 179 -14.32 -7.74 13.44
C TYR A 179 -13.82 -7.55 14.89
N LYS A 180 -14.30 -6.48 15.53
CA LYS A 180 -14.11 -6.12 16.94
C LYS A 180 -15.26 -5.21 17.39
N ASP A 181 -15.43 -5.01 18.69
CA ASP A 181 -16.48 -4.14 19.23
C ASP A 181 -16.46 -2.75 18.57
N GLY A 182 -17.64 -2.31 18.10
CA GLY A 182 -17.83 -1.03 17.41
C GLY A 182 -17.39 -0.99 15.94
N ALA A 183 -16.83 -2.06 15.37
CA ALA A 183 -16.49 -2.10 13.95
C ALA A 183 -17.76 -2.07 13.08
N ALA A 184 -17.69 -1.35 11.97
CA ALA A 184 -18.75 -1.29 10.96
C ALA A 184 -18.67 -2.43 9.92
N TYR A 185 -17.75 -3.37 10.13
CA TYR A 185 -17.41 -4.43 9.20
C TYR A 185 -17.16 -5.74 9.93
N THR A 186 -17.38 -6.85 9.23
CA THR A 186 -17.17 -8.21 9.72
C THR A 186 -15.70 -8.60 9.65
N GLY A 187 -15.39 -9.78 10.20
CA GLY A 187 -14.07 -10.38 10.04
C GLY A 187 -13.64 -10.62 8.59
N LYS A 188 -14.58 -11.04 7.74
CA LYS A 188 -14.29 -11.39 6.35
C LYS A 188 -14.24 -10.17 5.43
N GLU A 189 -15.09 -9.17 5.66
CA GLU A 189 -14.97 -7.86 5.01
C GLU A 189 -13.59 -7.26 5.30
N HIS A 190 -13.14 -7.27 6.56
CA HIS A 190 -11.83 -6.74 6.94
C HIS A 190 -10.66 -7.50 6.28
N ALA A 191 -10.73 -8.83 6.22
CA ALA A 191 -9.66 -9.62 5.62
C ALA A 191 -9.52 -9.32 4.13
N TRP A 192 -10.65 -9.23 3.42
CA TRP A 192 -10.68 -8.88 2.01
C TRP A 192 -10.21 -7.43 1.76
N ASP A 193 -10.68 -6.47 2.55
CA ASP A 193 -10.25 -5.07 2.45
C ASP A 193 -8.73 -4.92 2.61
N GLU A 194 -8.15 -5.55 3.62
CA GLU A 194 -6.72 -5.48 3.85
C GLU A 194 -5.93 -6.13 2.70
N ALA A 195 -6.39 -7.26 2.16
CA ALA A 195 -5.80 -7.87 0.97
C ALA A 195 -5.86 -6.94 -0.25
N PHE A 196 -7.04 -6.37 -0.52
CA PHE A 196 -7.23 -5.39 -1.59
C PHE A 196 -6.30 -4.19 -1.42
N GLY A 197 -6.19 -3.64 -0.22
CA GLY A 197 -5.28 -2.52 0.01
C GLY A 197 -3.82 -2.87 -0.28
N TYR A 198 -3.37 -4.07 0.04
CA TYR A 198 -1.99 -4.48 -0.29
C TYR A 198 -1.75 -4.63 -1.79
N PHE A 199 -2.79 -4.77 -2.61
CA PHE A 199 -2.67 -4.72 -4.07
C PHE A 199 -2.24 -3.34 -4.59
N GLY A 200 -2.55 -2.25 -3.89
CA GLY A 200 -2.06 -0.90 -4.22
C GLY A 200 -2.67 -0.27 -5.48
N ALA A 201 -3.82 -0.78 -5.93
CA ALA A 201 -4.53 -0.27 -7.08
C ALA A 201 -5.61 0.76 -6.68
N PRO A 202 -6.00 1.67 -7.60
CA PRO A 202 -7.16 2.54 -7.40
C PRO A 202 -8.43 1.70 -7.15
N ALA A 203 -9.36 2.21 -6.36
CA ALA A 203 -10.66 1.59 -6.11
C ALA A 203 -11.40 1.30 -7.41
N HIS A 204 -11.32 2.19 -8.39
CA HIS A 204 -11.92 2.06 -9.71
C HIS A 204 -11.01 1.37 -10.75
N THR A 205 -10.02 0.58 -10.32
CA THR A 205 -9.02 -0.05 -11.21
C THR A 205 -9.62 -0.84 -12.37
N LEU A 206 -10.80 -1.45 -12.19
CA LEU A 206 -11.50 -2.20 -13.25
C LEU A 206 -12.01 -1.32 -14.40
N THR A 207 -12.02 0.00 -14.22
CA THR A 207 -12.38 0.99 -15.24
C THR A 207 -11.15 1.53 -16.00
N LEU A 208 -9.95 1.15 -15.59
CA LEU A 208 -8.69 1.70 -16.08
C LEU A 208 -8.01 0.74 -17.07
N THR A 209 -7.37 1.31 -18.09
CA THR A 209 -6.41 0.57 -18.91
C THR A 209 -5.05 0.49 -18.22
N ALA A 210 -4.17 -0.40 -18.70
CA ALA A 210 -2.79 -0.47 -18.21
C ALA A 210 -2.03 0.86 -18.40
N GLU A 211 -2.33 1.59 -19.48
CA GLU A 211 -1.75 2.91 -19.72
C GLU A 211 -2.26 3.95 -18.71
N ASP A 212 -3.56 3.92 -18.39
CA ASP A 212 -4.13 4.80 -17.37
C ASP A 212 -3.45 4.54 -16.02
N VAL A 213 -3.38 3.28 -15.57
CA VAL A 213 -2.72 2.89 -14.30
C VAL A 213 -1.26 3.38 -14.29
N TYR A 214 -0.53 3.20 -15.39
CA TYR A 214 0.85 3.69 -15.50
C TYR A 214 0.93 5.22 -15.38
N ASN A 215 0.05 5.95 -16.06
CA ASN A 215 0.03 7.41 -16.01
C ASN A 215 -0.32 7.92 -14.61
N ILE A 216 -1.22 7.25 -13.88
CA ILE A 216 -1.54 7.53 -12.48
C ILE A 216 -0.33 7.24 -11.59
N ALA A 217 0.29 6.06 -11.69
CA ALA A 217 1.43 5.66 -10.87
C ALA A 217 2.67 6.56 -11.10
N LYS A 218 2.83 7.13 -12.30
CA LYS A 218 3.86 8.13 -12.60
C LYS A 218 3.43 9.57 -12.32
N GLN A 219 2.21 9.76 -11.84
CA GLN A 219 1.55 11.04 -11.60
C GLN A 219 1.68 11.98 -12.81
N LYS A 220 1.55 11.45 -14.03
CA LYS A 220 1.62 12.28 -15.24
C LYS A 220 0.36 13.14 -15.34
N PRO A 221 0.41 14.36 -15.89
CA PRO A 221 -0.79 15.18 -16.10
C PRO A 221 -1.91 14.47 -16.86
N ALA A 222 -1.57 13.63 -17.84
CA ALA A 222 -2.53 12.80 -18.58
C ALA A 222 -3.26 11.76 -17.71
N GLY A 223 -2.72 11.43 -16.53
CA GLY A 223 -3.33 10.51 -15.58
C GLY A 223 -4.36 11.16 -14.66
N LEU A 224 -4.38 12.49 -14.51
CA LEU A 224 -5.26 13.16 -13.53
C LEU A 224 -6.74 12.87 -13.80
N ALA A 225 -7.20 13.09 -15.04
CA ALA A 225 -8.59 12.87 -15.41
C ALA A 225 -9.05 11.40 -15.29
N LYS A 226 -8.10 10.47 -15.12
CA LYS A 226 -8.36 9.05 -14.89
C LYS A 226 -8.26 8.68 -13.41
N ALA A 227 -7.37 9.33 -12.66
CA ALA A 227 -7.24 9.15 -11.22
C ALA A 227 -8.43 9.76 -10.47
N ASP A 228 -8.73 11.04 -10.72
CA ASP A 228 -9.80 11.82 -10.09
C ASP A 228 -11.17 11.30 -10.55
N TYR A 229 -11.58 10.19 -9.94
CA TYR A 229 -12.79 9.48 -10.29
C TYR A 229 -14.01 10.19 -9.70
N ASN A 230 -13.84 10.81 -8.53
CA ASN A 230 -14.90 11.54 -7.84
C ASN A 230 -15.13 12.97 -8.40
N GLY A 231 -14.17 13.52 -9.13
CA GLY A 231 -14.26 14.80 -9.82
C GLY A 231 -14.03 16.03 -8.94
N ASP A 232 -13.38 15.90 -7.78
CA ASP A 232 -13.06 17.00 -6.87
C ASP A 232 -11.78 17.77 -7.25
N GLY A 233 -11.11 17.33 -8.32
CA GLY A 233 -9.91 17.97 -8.87
C GLY A 233 -8.62 17.59 -8.13
N VAL A 234 -8.65 16.67 -7.17
CA VAL A 234 -7.47 16.19 -6.44
C VAL A 234 -7.45 14.66 -6.37
N VAL A 235 -6.26 14.06 -6.43
CA VAL A 235 -6.13 12.60 -6.32
C VAL A 235 -6.10 12.20 -4.85
N ASP A 236 -7.10 11.42 -4.42
CA ASP A 236 -7.13 10.79 -3.11
C ASP A 236 -6.17 9.59 -3.06
N LEU A 237 -5.13 9.69 -2.23
CA LEU A 237 -4.16 8.63 -2.05
C LEU A 237 -4.76 7.34 -1.50
N LYS A 238 -5.92 7.41 -0.85
CA LYS A 238 -6.60 6.23 -0.35
C LYS A 238 -7.28 5.45 -1.48
N THR A 239 -7.97 6.13 -2.39
CA THR A 239 -8.92 5.46 -3.31
C THR A 239 -8.57 5.61 -4.79
N GLU A 240 -7.72 6.55 -5.18
CA GLU A 240 -7.55 6.94 -6.59
C GLU A 240 -6.11 6.79 -7.09
N MET A 241 -5.15 6.65 -6.18
CA MET A 241 -3.74 6.45 -6.52
C MET A 241 -3.42 5.00 -6.88
N ALA A 242 -2.50 4.82 -7.83
CA ALA A 242 -1.86 3.56 -8.15
C ALA A 242 -0.41 3.59 -7.65
N TYR A 243 0.02 2.60 -6.87
CA TYR A 243 1.31 2.63 -6.13
C TYR A 243 2.45 1.84 -6.75
#